data_AF-A0A660PMQ6-F1
#
_entry.id   AF-A0A660PMQ6-F1
#
_cell.length_a   1.000
_cell.length_b   1.000
_cell.length_c   1.000
_cell.angle_alpha   90.00
_cell.angle_beta   90.00
_cell.angle_gamma   90.00
#
_symmetry.space_group_name_H-M   'P 1'
#
loop_
_entity.id
_entity.type
_entity.pdbx_description
1 polymer ?
#
loop_
_entity_poly.entity_id
_entity_poly.type
_entity_poly.pdbx_seq_one_letter_code
_entity_poly.pdbx_strand_id
1 'polypeptide(L)'
;MSNNSQKSEKIKGSHCISIFVSYELKEKLKQLADRYDRTTADMVRAVLKIGIPMMEGLSQAEELMVKEYISLFRKLRQVKSLKDI
;
A
#
# COMPACT_ATOMS: atom_id res chain seq x y z
N MET A 1 -18.29 14.40 -23.91
CA MET A 1 -17.83 13.37 -24.85
C MET A 1 -17.13 12.28 -24.06
N SER A 2 -17.81 11.16 -23.91
CA SER A 2 -17.29 9.91 -23.36
C SER A 2 -16.16 9.38 -24.23
N ASN A 3 -15.13 8.80 -23.62
CA ASN A 3 -14.52 7.59 -24.16
C ASN A 3 -13.89 6.78 -23.03
N ASN A 4 -14.76 5.98 -22.43
CA ASN A 4 -14.44 4.70 -21.85
C ASN A 4 -13.77 3.82 -22.92
N SER A 5 -12.52 3.45 -22.72
CA SER A 5 -11.86 2.39 -23.49
C SER A 5 -11.15 1.44 -22.54
N GLN A 6 -11.97 0.63 -21.86
CA GLN A 6 -11.55 -0.69 -21.41
C GLN A 6 -10.94 -1.45 -22.59
N LYS A 7 -9.65 -1.76 -22.49
CA LYS A 7 -9.02 -2.86 -23.22
C LYS A 7 -8.24 -3.71 -22.22
N SER A 8 -9.00 -4.40 -21.37
CA SER A 8 -8.52 -5.52 -20.57
C SER A 8 -8.54 -6.78 -21.44
N GLU A 9 -7.47 -7.06 -22.18
CA GLU A 9 -7.28 -8.37 -22.79
C GLU A 9 -5.82 -8.58 -23.23
N LYS A 10 -5.04 -9.27 -22.37
CA LYS A 10 -3.99 -10.27 -22.68
C LYS A 10 -3.32 -10.71 -21.36
N ILE A 11 -4.04 -11.47 -20.53
CA ILE A 11 -3.42 -12.14 -19.37
C ILE A 11 -2.84 -13.48 -19.83
N LYS A 12 -1.68 -13.47 -20.51
CA LYS A 12 -0.74 -14.61 -20.62
C LYS A 12 0.66 -14.09 -20.95
N GLY A 13 1.41 -13.66 -19.94
CA GLY A 13 2.82 -13.27 -20.08
C GLY A 13 3.42 -12.71 -18.80
N SER A 14 4.67 -13.08 -18.51
CA SER A 14 5.47 -12.44 -17.47
C SER A 14 5.72 -10.98 -17.88
N HIS A 15 5.33 -10.03 -17.03
CA HIS A 15 5.59 -8.60 -17.26
C HIS A 15 6.93 -8.22 -16.60
N CYS A 16 7.80 -7.55 -17.36
CA CYS A 16 9.06 -7.02 -16.84
C CYS A 16 8.87 -5.58 -16.37
N ILE A 17 9.36 -5.27 -15.18
CA ILE A 17 9.35 -3.92 -14.62
C ILE A 17 10.80 -3.53 -14.37
N SER A 18 11.23 -2.40 -14.95
CA SER A 18 12.51 -1.78 -14.65
C SER A 18 12.25 -0.57 -13.74
N ILE A 19 12.86 -0.57 -12.56
CA ILE A 19 12.75 0.52 -11.58
C ILE A 19 14.13 1.10 -11.28
N PHE A 20 14.19 2.42 -11.18
CA PHE A 20 15.37 3.11 -10.66
C PHE A 20 15.25 3.20 -9.14
N VAL A 21 16.31 2.77 -8.45
CA VAL A 21 16.40 2.80 -6.99
C VAL A 21 17.75 3.39 -6.59
N SER A 22 17.85 3.91 -5.36
CA SER A 22 19.13 4.36 -4.83
C SER A 22 20.12 3.21 -4.76
N TYR A 23 21.41 3.55 -4.84
CA TYR A 23 22.50 2.58 -4.72
C TYR A 23 22.41 1.78 -3.42
N GLU A 24 22.15 2.46 -2.31
CA GLU A 24 22.01 1.86 -0.98
C GLU A 24 20.88 0.82 -0.92
N LEU A 25 19.73 1.12 -1.54
CA LEU A 25 18.60 0.20 -1.55
C LEU A 25 18.91 -1.04 -2.39
N LYS A 26 19.55 -0.85 -3.55
CA LYS A 26 20.00 -1.97 -4.38
C LYS A 26 20.96 -2.89 -3.62
N GLU A 27 21.89 -2.31 -2.87
CA GLU A 27 22.87 -3.09 -2.11
C GLU A 27 22.22 -3.88 -0.96
N LYS A 28 21.28 -3.26 -0.23
CA LYS A 28 20.48 -3.96 0.78
C LYS A 28 19.69 -5.13 0.18
N LEU A 29 19.06 -4.94 -0.97
CA LEU A 29 18.32 -6.00 -1.67
C LEU A 29 19.23 -7.14 -2.12
N LYS A 30 20.46 -6.83 -2.57
CA LYS A 30 21.46 -7.83 -2.96
C LYS A 30 21.92 -8.65 -1.76
N GLN A 31 22.31 -8.00 -0.66
CA GLN A 31 22.70 -8.68 0.58
C GLN A 31 21.58 -9.58 1.13
N LEU A 32 20.34 -9.12 1.03
CA LEU A 32 19.17 -9.91 1.44
C LEU A 32 19.00 -11.14 0.53
N ALA A 33 19.14 -10.96 -0.79
CA ALA A 33 19.05 -12.05 -1.75
C ALA A 33 20.13 -13.11 -1.50
N ASP A 34 21.38 -12.68 -1.28
CA ASP A 34 22.52 -13.56 -0.97
C ASP A 34 22.28 -14.34 0.33
N ARG A 35 21.73 -13.70 1.37
CA ARG A 35 21.44 -14.34 2.67
C ARG A 35 20.44 -15.50 2.55
N TYR A 36 19.47 -15.39 1.65
CA TYR A 36 18.40 -16.37 1.49
C TYR A 36 18.59 -17.29 0.28
N ASP A 37 19.76 -17.25 -0.37
CA ASP A 37 20.07 -18.01 -1.58
C ASP A 37 19.02 -17.81 -2.68
N ARG A 38 18.71 -16.55 -3.00
CA ARG A 38 17.75 -16.16 -4.03
C ARG A 38 18.35 -15.14 -4.99
N THR A 39 17.74 -15.00 -6.16
CA THR A 39 18.10 -13.90 -7.06
C THR A 39 17.58 -12.57 -6.52
N THR A 40 18.26 -11.45 -6.83
CA THR A 40 17.75 -10.12 -6.50
C THR A 40 16.35 -9.89 -7.08
N ALA A 41 16.06 -10.44 -8.26
CA ALA A 41 14.74 -10.34 -8.88
C ALA A 41 13.68 -11.08 -8.06
N ASP A 42 13.96 -12.29 -7.57
CA ASP A 42 13.04 -13.03 -6.69
C ASP A 42 12.83 -12.32 -5.37
N MET A 43 13.88 -11.70 -4.82
CA MET A 43 13.78 -10.91 -3.61
C MET A 43 12.88 -9.69 -3.82
N VAL A 44 13.07 -8.94 -4.90
CA VAL A 44 12.21 -7.80 -5.25
C VAL A 44 10.76 -8.25 -5.45
N ARG A 45 10.52 -9.38 -6.14
CA ARG A 45 9.17 -9.94 -6.31
C ARG A 45 8.54 -10.30 -4.95
N ALA A 46 9.31 -10.90 -4.04
CA ALA A 46 8.82 -11.24 -2.70
C ALA A 46 8.45 -9.98 -1.90
N VAL A 47 9.30 -8.95 -1.94
CA VAL A 47 9.03 -7.66 -1.30
C VAL A 47 7.76 -7.02 -1.86
N LEU A 48 7.58 -7.02 -3.19
CA LEU A 48 6.37 -6.45 -3.81
C LEU A 48 5.11 -7.24 -3.44
N LYS A 49 5.18 -8.58 -3.44
CA LYS A 49 4.04 -9.44 -3.06
C LYS A 49 3.58 -9.23 -1.62
N ILE A 50 4.49 -8.90 -0.71
CA ILE A 50 4.17 -8.64 0.70
C ILE A 50 3.80 -7.17 0.91
N GLY A 51 4.56 -6.25 0.31
CA GLY A 51 4.42 -4.82 0.50
C GLY A 51 3.09 -4.27 -0.03
N ILE A 52 2.59 -4.76 -1.17
CA ILE A 52 1.32 -4.29 -1.75
C ILE A 52 0.15 -4.57 -0.79
N PRO A 53 -0.10 -5.81 -0.33
CA PRO A 53 -1.15 -6.08 0.66
C PRO A 53 -0.98 -5.31 1.98
N MET A 54 0.26 -5.11 2.44
CA MET A 54 0.49 -4.33 3.67
C MET A 54 0.09 -2.87 3.50
N MET A 55 0.42 -2.25 2.37
CA MET A 55 0.05 -0.86 2.08
C MET A 55 -1.47 -0.71 1.93
N GLU A 56 -2.12 -1.66 1.25
CA GLU A 56 -3.58 -1.70 1.14
C GLU A 56 -4.25 -1.82 2.52
N GLY A 57 -3.75 -2.71 3.37
CA GLY A 57 -4.24 -2.88 4.73
C GLY A 57 -4.03 -1.63 5.60
N LEU A 58 -2.87 -0.98 5.47
CA LEU A 58 -2.57 0.27 6.18
C LEU A 58 -3.53 1.38 5.75
N SER A 59 -3.73 1.58 4.45
CA SER A 59 -4.66 2.61 3.95
C SER A 59 -6.11 2.35 4.39
N GLN A 60 -6.54 1.08 4.43
CA GLN A 60 -7.87 0.74 4.97
C GLN A 60 -7.98 1.04 6.46
N ALA A 61 -6.94 0.74 7.24
CA ALA A 61 -6.90 1.05 8.66
C ALA A 61 -6.92 2.57 8.91
N GLU A 62 -6.16 3.34 8.13
CA GLU A 62 -6.17 4.81 8.18
C GLU A 62 -7.56 5.37 7.86
N GLU A 63 -8.23 4.85 6.81
CA GLU A 63 -9.58 5.29 6.43
C GLU A 63 -10.60 4.99 7.54
N LEU A 64 -10.51 3.81 8.16
CA LEU A 64 -11.38 3.42 9.27
C LEU A 64 -11.15 4.33 10.49
N MET A 65 -9.89 4.57 10.85
CA MET A 65 -9.53 5.46 11.96
C MET A 65 -10.06 6.88 11.77
N VAL A 66 -9.96 7.45 10.55
CA VAL A 66 -10.51 8.79 10.26
C VAL A 66 -12.03 8.83 10.49
N LYS A 67 -12.75 7.79 10.06
CA LYS A 67 -14.22 7.70 10.25
C LYS A 67 -14.57 7.61 11.74
N GLU A 68 -13.86 6.79 12.50
CA GLU A 68 -14.07 6.65 13.93
C GLU A 68 -13.76 7.94 14.68
N TYR A 69 -12.69 8.64 14.31
CA TYR A 69 -12.28 9.90 14.92
C TYR A 69 -13.32 11.01 14.73
N ILE A 70 -13.90 11.14 13.53
CA ILE A 70 -15.00 12.08 13.26
C ILE A 70 -16.23 11.73 14.10
N SER A 71 -16.54 10.43 14.24
CA SER A 71 -17.68 9.97 15.05
C SER A 71 -17.51 10.34 16.53
N LEU A 72 -16.30 10.18 17.06
CA LEU A 72 -15.95 10.52 18.44
C LEU A 72 -16.07 12.02 18.70
N PHE A 73 -15.57 12.86 17.79
CA PHE A 73 -15.72 14.32 17.92
C PHE A 73 -17.17 14.79 17.85
N ARG A 74 -18.00 14.19 16.99
CA ARG A 74 -19.44 14.51 16.92
C ARG A 74 -20.14 14.19 18.24
N LYS A 75 -19.85 13.03 18.83
CA LYS A 75 -20.40 12.63 20.15
C LYS A 75 -19.91 13.55 21.26
N LEU A 76 -18.62 13.88 21.30
CA LEU A 76 -18.04 14.83 22.27
C LEU A 76 -18.69 16.22 22.19
N ARG A 77 -18.99 16.70 20.97
CA ARG A 77 -19.65 18.00 20.77
C ARG A 77 -21.10 17.99 21.29
N GLN A 78 -21.86 16.91 21.06
CA GLN A 78 -23.22 16.76 21.57
C GLN A 78 -23.27 16.67 23.11
N VAL A 79 -22.31 15.98 23.72
CA VAL A 79 -22.24 15.86 25.19
C VAL A 79 -21.87 17.20 25.84
N LYS A 80 -21.00 18.01 25.22
CA LYS A 80 -20.72 19.37 25.71
C LYS A 80 -21.95 20.30 25.63
N SER A 81 -22.72 20.26 24.53
CA SER A 81 -23.92 21.09 24.41
C SER A 81 -25.04 20.75 25.41
N LEU A 82 -25.02 19.53 25.97
CA LEU A 82 -25.95 19.10 27.02
C LEU A 82 -25.54 19.58 28.43
N LYS A 83 -24.30 20.04 28.62
CA LYS A 83 -23.76 20.46 29.92
C LYS A 83 -23.81 21.98 30.14
N ASP A 84 -24.17 22.74 29.09
CA ASP A 84 -24.29 24.20 29.09
C ASP A 84 -25.77 24.68 29.18
N ILE A 85 -26.71 23.79 29.52
CA ILE A 85 -28.13 24.08 29.85
C ILE A 85 -28.35 23.70 31.31
#